data_AF-A0A413G264-F1
#
_entry.id   AF-A0A413G264-F1
#
_cell.length_a   1.000
_cell.length_b   1.000
_cell.length_c   1.000
_cell.angle_alpha   90.00
_cell.angle_beta   90.00
_cell.angle_gamma   90.00
#
_symmetry.space_group_name_H-M   'P 1'
#
loop_
_entity.id
_entity.type
_entity.pdbx_description
1 polymer ?
#
loop_
_entity_poly.entity_id
_entity_poly.type
_entity_poly.pdbx_seq_one_letter_code
_entity_poly.pdbx_strand_id
1 'polypeptide(L)'
;MDSGMVIGLLLGVILAVEDALLVRWIIKKGTERPENASKIVTRGFAARYLLVFAVLAIALLVPGINPLGVVLPLIVQKVVLVIAAAVKK
;
A
#
# COMPACT_ATOMS: atom_id res chain seq x y z
N MET A 1 -15.58 4.54 -19.19
CA MET A 1 -15.06 4.44 -17.79
C MET A 1 -15.23 5.82 -17.18
N ASP A 2 -15.85 5.92 -16.01
CA ASP A 2 -16.05 7.18 -15.31
C ASP A 2 -14.69 7.83 -14.97
N SER A 3 -14.53 9.13 -15.23
CA SER A 3 -13.30 9.89 -14.99
C SER A 3 -12.84 9.75 -13.53
N GLY A 4 -13.77 9.70 -12.58
CA GLY A 4 -13.45 9.49 -11.17
C GLY A 4 -12.94 8.09 -10.83
N MET A 5 -13.33 7.09 -11.63
CA MET A 5 -12.79 5.74 -11.53
C MET A 5 -11.34 5.68 -12.05
N VAL A 6 -11.03 6.38 -13.14
CA VAL A 6 -9.66 6.45 -13.68
C VAL A 6 -8.71 7.11 -12.68
N ILE A 7 -9.11 8.25 -12.11
CA ILE A 7 -8.33 8.98 -11.11
C ILE A 7 -8.14 8.12 -9.85
N GLY A 8 -9.21 7.47 -9.39
CA GLY A 8 -9.14 6.53 -8.26
C GLY A 8 -8.15 5.40 -8.52
N LEU A 9 -8.20 4.78 -9.70
CA LEU A 9 -7.28 3.70 -10.10
C LEU A 9 -5.82 4.17 -10.12
N LEU A 10 -5.54 5.34 -10.68
CA LEU A 10 -4.18 5.90 -10.71
C LEU A 10 -3.64 6.13 -9.30
N LEU A 11 -4.45 6.72 -8.41
CA LEU A 11 -4.08 6.92 -7.01
C LEU A 11 -3.86 5.59 -6.28
N GLY A 12 -4.73 4.61 -6.49
CA GLY A 12 -4.58 3.28 -5.91
C GLY A 12 -3.31 2.58 -6.40
N VAL A 13 -2.97 2.70 -7.69
CA VAL A 13 -1.74 2.13 -8.27
C VAL A 13 -0.50 2.80 -7.70
N ILE A 14 -0.46 4.13 -7.64
CA ILE A 14 0.67 4.88 -7.05
C ILE A 14 0.89 4.43 -5.61
N LEU A 15 -0.18 4.38 -4.81
CA LEU A 15 -0.11 3.95 -3.43
C LEU A 15 0.35 2.49 -3.30
N ALA A 16 -0.11 1.59 -4.18
CA ALA A 16 0.33 0.20 -4.19
C ALA A 16 1.84 0.07 -4.50
N VAL A 17 2.37 0.90 -5.40
CA VAL A 17 3.82 0.93 -5.69
C VAL A 17 4.61 1.47 -4.51
N GLU A 18 4.19 2.59 -3.91
CA GLU A 18 4.82 3.16 -2.73
C GLU A 18 4.84 2.17 -1.57
N ASP A 19 3.72 1.47 -1.36
CA ASP A 19 3.56 0.46 -0.34
C ASP A 19 4.55 -0.71 -0.53
N ALA A 20 4.73 -1.19 -1.78
CA ALA A 20 5.70 -2.23 -2.10
C ALA A 20 7.16 -1.76 -1.86
N LEU A 21 7.49 -0.52 -2.23
CA LEU A 21 8.81 0.07 -2.00
C LEU A 21 9.10 0.23 -0.50
N LEU A 22 8.10 0.66 0.27
CA LEU A 22 8.21 0.82 1.71
C LEU A 22 8.42 -0.53 2.40
N VAL A 23 7.72 -1.59 1.98
CA VAL A 23 7.95 -2.96 2.46
C VAL A 23 9.37 -3.42 2.18
N ARG A 24 9.84 -3.22 0.94
CA ARG A 24 11.21 -3.59 0.56
C ARG A 24 12.24 -2.85 1.42
N TRP A 25 12.02 -1.57 1.69
CA TRP A 25 12.88 -0.76 2.55
C TRP A 25 12.86 -1.24 4.01
N ILE A 26 11.69 -1.54 4.56
CA ILE A 26 11.53 -2.09 5.92
C ILE A 26 12.29 -3.40 6.06
N ILE A 27 12.14 -4.32 5.11
CA ILE A 27 12.83 -5.62 5.13
C ILE A 27 14.35 -5.40 5.07
N LYS A 28 14.83 -4.63 4.09
CA LYS A 28 16.27 -4.37 3.93
C LYS A 28 16.87 -3.74 5.20
N LYS A 29 16.22 -2.72 5.75
CA LYS A 29 16.71 -2.01 6.94
C LYS A 29 16.59 -2.87 8.21
N GLY A 30 15.59 -3.74 8.27
CA GLY A 30 15.43 -4.73 9.35
C GLY A 30 16.52 -5.81 9.31
N THR A 31 16.93 -6.25 8.12
CA THR A 31 18.05 -7.22 7.97
C THR A 31 19.41 -6.60 8.29
N GLU A 32 19.60 -5.30 8.01
CA GLU A 32 20.86 -4.59 8.29
C GLU A 32 21.03 -4.23 9.78
N ARG A 33 19.93 -4.13 10.55
CA ARG A 33 19.92 -3.77 11.98
C ARG A 33 18.99 -4.68 12.78
N PRO A 34 19.36 -5.96 12.98
CA PRO A 34 18.50 -6.96 13.63
C PRO A 34 18.09 -6.55 15.06
N GLU A 35 18.95 -5.84 15.79
CA GLU A 35 18.68 -5.32 17.13
C GLU A 35 17.54 -4.30 17.18
N ASN A 36 17.24 -3.66 16.05
CA ASN A 36 16.15 -2.70 15.89
C ASN A 36 15.04 -3.18 14.94
N ALA A 37 15.14 -4.39 14.40
CA ALA A 37 14.25 -4.90 13.36
C ALA A 37 12.78 -4.82 13.77
N SER A 38 12.46 -5.21 15.01
CA SER A 38 11.08 -5.13 15.54
C SER A 38 10.53 -3.70 15.50
N LYS A 39 11.29 -2.71 15.99
CA LYS A 39 10.87 -1.28 15.96
C LYS A 39 10.72 -0.75 14.54
N ILE A 40 11.62 -1.14 13.62
CA ILE A 40 11.59 -0.73 12.21
C ILE A 40 10.35 -1.30 11.52
N VAL A 41 10.06 -2.58 11.74
CA VAL A 41 8.88 -3.26 11.18
C VAL A 41 7.60 -2.63 11.73
N THR A 42 7.48 -2.44 13.05
CA THR A 42 6.26 -1.86 13.65
C THR A 42 6.01 -0.43 13.16
N ARG A 43 7.03 0.43 13.14
CA ARG A 43 6.90 1.80 12.63
C ARG A 43 6.59 1.82 11.14
N GLY A 44 7.22 0.93 10.38
CA GLY A 44 6.97 0.78 8.95
C GLY A 44 5.54 0.35 8.65
N PHE A 45 5.00 -0.64 9.37
CA PHE A 45 3.60 -1.05 9.24
C PHE A 45 2.64 0.05 9.69
N ALA A 46 2.92 0.76 10.79
CA ALA A 46 2.10 1.89 11.23
C ALA A 46 2.05 2.98 10.14
N ALA A 47 3.19 3.33 9.53
CA ALA A 47 3.25 4.28 8.43
C ALA A 47 2.42 3.82 7.22
N ARG A 48 2.45 2.52 6.85
CA ARG A 48 1.59 1.97 5.78
C ARG A 48 0.11 2.18 6.05
N TYR A 49 -0.34 1.83 7.26
CA TYR A 49 -1.75 1.98 7.61
C TYR A 49 -2.20 3.44 7.66
N LEU A 50 -1.33 4.35 8.13
CA LEU A 50 -1.61 5.78 8.09
C LEU A 50 -1.68 6.33 6.67
N LEU A 51 -0.79 5.90 5.77
CA LEU A 51 -0.82 6.26 4.34
C LEU A 51 -2.12 5.78 3.67
N VAL A 52 -2.47 4.51 3.85
CA VAL A 52 -3.71 3.95 3.29
C VAL A 52 -4.93 4.69 3.85
N PHE A 53 -4.96 4.97 5.15
CA PHE A 53 -6.04 5.75 5.76
C PHE A 53 -6.14 7.16 5.19
N ALA A 54 -5.01 7.87 5.03
CA ALA A 54 -4.98 9.22 4.47
C ALA A 54 -5.52 9.24 3.03
N VAL A 55 -5.11 8.29 2.19
CA VAL A 55 -5.57 8.23 0.79
C VAL A 55 -7.05 7.85 0.71
N LEU A 56 -7.52 6.93 1.55
CA LEU A 56 -8.96 6.63 1.65
C LEU A 56 -9.78 7.84 2.11
N ALA A 57 -9.27 8.59 3.09
CA ALA A 57 -9.91 9.82 3.55
C ALA A 57 -10.00 10.86 2.42
N ILE A 58 -8.92 11.05 1.66
CA ILE A 58 -8.91 11.92 0.47
C ILE A 58 -9.93 11.45 -0.56
N ALA A 59 -9.97 10.16 -0.86
CA ALA A 59 -10.91 9.60 -1.84
C ALA A 59 -12.38 9.75 -1.43
N LEU A 60 -12.68 9.76 -0.13
CA LEU A 60 -14.04 9.96 0.40
C LEU A 60 -14.44 11.44 0.47
N LEU A 61 -13.47 12.34 0.70
CA LEU A 61 -13.72 13.76 0.91
C LEU A 61 -13.63 14.59 -0.38
N VAL A 62 -12.87 14.13 -1.38
CA VAL A 62 -12.70 14.85 -2.65
C VAL A 62 -13.76 14.39 -3.65
N PRO A 63 -14.70 15.28 -4.03
CA PRO A 63 -15.69 14.94 -5.03
C PRO A 63 -15.03 14.66 -6.39
N GLY A 64 -15.50 13.62 -7.08
CA GLY A 64 -14.94 13.21 -8.36
C GLY A 64 -13.83 12.15 -8.28
N ILE A 65 -13.48 11.66 -7.09
CA ILE A 65 -12.67 10.44 -6.93
C ILE A 65 -13.60 9.29 -6.56
N ASN A 66 -13.52 8.17 -7.28
CA ASN A 66 -14.24 6.96 -6.89
C ASN A 66 -13.39 6.16 -5.88
N PRO A 67 -13.85 5.97 -4.63
CA PRO A 67 -13.09 5.25 -3.60
C PRO A 67 -12.78 3.79 -3.99
N LEU A 68 -13.65 3.14 -4.75
CA LEU A 68 -13.44 1.77 -5.21
C LEU A 68 -12.22 1.68 -6.15
N GLY A 69 -12.01 2.71 -6.98
CA GLY A 69 -10.84 2.80 -7.85
C GLY A 69 -9.53 2.82 -7.05
N VAL A 70 -9.52 3.45 -5.87
CA VAL A 70 -8.34 3.51 -4.99
C VAL A 70 -8.10 2.17 -4.28
N VAL A 71 -9.16 1.52 -3.83
CA VAL A 71 -9.07 0.29 -3.03
C VAL A 71 -8.69 -0.93 -3.88
N LEU A 72 -9.20 -1.02 -5.11
CA LEU A 72 -9.00 -2.18 -5.98
C LEU A 72 -7.51 -2.51 -6.20
N PRO A 73 -6.63 -1.56 -6.60
CA PRO A 73 -5.20 -1.82 -6.74
C PRO A 73 -4.55 -2.32 -5.45
N LEU A 74 -4.94 -1.81 -4.27
CA LEU A 74 -4.39 -2.25 -2.98
C LEU A 74 -4.78 -3.70 -2.66
N ILE A 75 -6.03 -4.08 -2.96
CA ILE A 75 -6.49 -5.47 -2.79
C ILE A 75 -5.72 -6.38 -3.74
N VAL A 76 -5.64 -6.01 -5.03
CA VAL A 76 -4.90 -6.78 -6.04
C VAL A 76 -3.44 -6.94 -5.63
N GLN A 77 -2.79 -5.88 -5.17
CA GLN A 77 -1.42 -5.93 -4.67
C GLN A 77 -1.26 -6.93 -3.51
N LYS A 78 -2.15 -6.91 -2.52
CA LYS A 78 -2.12 -7.87 -1.40
C LYS A 78 -2.33 -9.31 -1.87
N VAL A 79 -3.28 -9.55 -2.78
CA VAL A 79 -3.54 -10.87 -3.36
C VAL A 79 -2.29 -11.37 -4.11
N VAL A 80 -1.68 -10.53 -4.95
CA VAL A 80 -0.45 -10.87 -5.68
C VAL A 80 0.69 -11.19 -4.71
N LEU A 81 0.87 -10.40 -3.64
CA LEU A 81 1.91 -10.66 -2.64
C LEU A 81 1.67 -11.99 -1.89
N VAL A 82 0.43 -12.31 -1.55
CA VAL A 82 0.07 -13.58 -0.89
C VAL A 82 0.33 -14.76 -1.83
N ILE A 83 -0.09 -14.67 -3.09
CA ILE A 83 0.16 -15.71 -4.10
C ILE A 83 1.66 -15.87 -4.31
N ALA A 84 2.41 -14.78 -4.49
CA ALA A 84 3.86 -14.82 -4.67
C ALA A 84 4.59 -15.44 -3.45
N ALA A 85 4.12 -15.17 -2.23
CA ALA A 85 4.64 -15.79 -1.02
C ALA A 85 4.28 -17.29 -0.92
N ALA A 86 3.10 -17.69 -1.40
CA ALA A 86 2.65 -19.08 -1.41
C ALA A 86 3.38 -19.93 -2.47
N VAL A 87 3.68 -19.36 -3.65
CA VAL A 87 4.38 -20.03 -4.76
C VAL A 87 5.89 -20.17 -4.51
N LYS A 88 6.47 -19.35 -3.61
CA LYS A 88 7.89 -19.43 -3.22
C LYS A 88 8.19 -20.47 -2.12
N LYS A 89 7.20 -21.24 -1.67
CA LYS A 89 7.39 -22.43 -0.83
C LYS A 89 7.54 -23.67 -1.70
#